data_AF-A0A173UFL0-F1
#
_entry.id   AF-A0A173UFL0-F1
#
_cell.length_a   1.000
_cell.length_b   1.000
_cell.length_c   1.000
_cell.angle_alpha   90.00
_cell.angle_beta   90.00
_cell.angle_gamma   90.00
#
_symmetry.space_group_name_H-M   'P 1'
#
loop_
_entity.id
_entity.type
_entity.pdbx_description
1 polymer ?
#
loop_
_entity_poly.entity_id
_entity_poly.type
_entity_poly.pdbx_seq_one_letter_code
_entity_poly.pdbx_strand_id
1 'polypeptide(L)'
;MAEYSVKKEQLINWKILKQSEGQLLATNAYALLTSDYFSFSKTQCAVFKGTDRAVFLDKREFTGPIYTQIEEAVDFVLRNIRLGATIDGLVRKEKYELPPKAIRKMIINAHCHRNLLDESCIQVAVYDDRLEVTSPGGLYNGLTYRKS
;
A
#
# COMPACT_ATOMS: atom_id res chain seq x y z
N MET A 1 -8.51 13.45 15.67
CA MET A 1 -8.26 13.64 14.22
C MET A 1 -9.23 14.70 13.73
N ALA A 2 -8.77 15.70 12.98
CA ALA A 2 -9.70 16.65 12.36
C ALA A 2 -10.54 15.87 11.32
N GLU A 3 -11.87 15.99 11.40
CA GLU A 3 -12.77 15.48 10.38
C GLU A 3 -12.63 16.34 9.13
N TYR A 4 -11.84 15.85 8.17
CA TYR A 4 -11.78 16.46 6.85
C TYR A 4 -12.98 16.00 6.04
N SER A 5 -14.04 16.82 6.00
CA SER A 5 -15.17 16.59 5.12
C SER A 5 -14.79 16.91 3.67
N VAL A 6 -14.98 15.93 2.77
CA VAL A 6 -14.73 16.10 1.33
C VAL A 6 -16.04 16.52 0.65
N LYS A 7 -16.02 17.69 0.00
CA LYS A 7 -17.18 18.22 -0.73
C LYS A 7 -17.27 17.64 -2.15
N LYS A 8 -18.48 17.64 -2.71
CA LYS A 8 -18.76 17.18 -4.08
C LYS A 8 -17.90 17.89 -5.12
N GLU A 9 -17.71 19.19 -4.98
CA GLU A 9 -16.91 20.01 -5.90
C GLU A 9 -15.44 19.57 -5.90
N GLN A 10 -14.91 19.14 -4.76
CA GLN A 10 -13.54 18.63 -4.65
C GLN A 10 -13.39 17.30 -5.38
N LEU A 11 -14.35 16.39 -5.23
CA LEU A 11 -14.34 15.10 -5.93
C LEU A 11 -14.41 15.28 -7.46
N ILE A 12 -15.16 16.27 -7.94
CA ILE A 12 -15.19 16.63 -9.37
C ILE A 12 -13.83 17.19 -9.80
N ASN A 13 -13.25 18.12 -9.03
CA ASN A 13 -11.95 18.72 -9.35
C ASN A 13 -10.81 17.68 -9.39
N TRP A 14 -10.82 16.72 -8.45
CA TRP A 14 -9.87 15.60 -8.42
C TRP A 14 -10.15 14.53 -9.48
N LYS A 15 -11.19 14.71 -10.30
CA LYS A 15 -11.64 13.74 -11.32
C LYS A 15 -11.99 12.38 -10.73
N ILE A 16 -12.35 12.34 -9.45
CA ILE A 16 -12.89 11.16 -8.80
C ILE A 16 -14.35 10.99 -9.23
N LEU A 17 -15.09 12.09 -9.35
CA LEU A 17 -16.41 12.13 -10.00
C LEU A 17 -16.32 12.88 -11.33
N LYS A 18 -17.16 12.49 -12.29
CA LYS A 18 -17.31 13.15 -13.60
C LYS A 18 -18.73 13.68 -13.75
N GLN A 19 -18.88 14.90 -14.24
CA GLN A 19 -20.18 15.43 -14.64
C GLN A 19 -20.38 15.25 -16.15
N SER A 20 -21.51 14.68 -16.56
CA SER A 20 -21.87 14.46 -17.97
C SER A 20 -23.37 14.56 -18.13
N GLU A 21 -23.86 15.35 -19.09
CA GLU A 21 -25.30 15.50 -19.40
C GLU A 21 -26.17 15.83 -18.16
N GLY A 22 -25.65 16.68 -17.27
CA GLY A 22 -26.33 17.04 -16.02
C GLY A 22 -26.29 15.96 -14.93
N GLN A 23 -25.78 14.77 -15.23
CA GLN A 23 -25.62 13.67 -14.27
C GLN A 23 -24.20 13.60 -13.71
N LEU A 24 -24.09 12.99 -12.53
CA LEU A 24 -22.83 12.72 -11.85
C LEU A 24 -22.50 11.23 -12.00
N LEU A 25 -21.32 10.94 -12.54
CA LEU A 25 -20.84 9.59 -12.80
C LEU A 25 -19.62 9.28 -11.93
N ALA A 26 -19.59 8.07 -11.38
CA ALA A 26 -18.43 7.53 -10.68
C ALA A 26 -17.34 7.16 -11.70
N THR A 27 -16.08 7.46 -11.36
CA THR A 27 -14.93 6.97 -12.14
C THR A 27 -14.37 5.69 -11.54
N ASN A 28 -13.45 5.02 -12.25
CA ASN A 28 -12.72 3.88 -11.67
C ASN A 28 -11.94 4.28 -10.40
N ALA A 29 -11.46 5.53 -10.33
CA ALA A 29 -10.81 6.03 -9.11
C ALA A 29 -11.81 6.11 -7.95
N TYR A 30 -13.05 6.54 -8.18
CA TYR A 30 -14.09 6.49 -7.15
C TYR A 30 -14.34 5.06 -6.68
N ALA A 31 -14.56 4.13 -7.60
CA ALA A 31 -14.79 2.72 -7.25
C ALA A 31 -13.62 2.13 -6.44
N LEU A 32 -12.37 2.39 -6.84
CA LEU A 32 -11.16 1.95 -6.10
C LEU A 32 -11.06 2.58 -4.70
N LEU A 33 -11.50 3.84 -4.55
CA LEU A 33 -11.38 4.59 -3.30
C LEU A 33 -12.56 4.40 -2.35
N THR A 34 -13.69 3.84 -2.78
CA THR A 34 -14.90 3.80 -1.94
C THR A 34 -15.58 2.44 -1.88
N SER A 35 -15.11 1.44 -2.63
CA SER A 35 -15.79 0.15 -2.73
C SER A 35 -14.80 -1.01 -2.92
N ASP A 36 -15.33 -2.22 -2.88
CA ASP A 36 -14.69 -3.48 -3.24
C ASP A 36 -15.05 -3.94 -4.67
N TYR A 37 -15.57 -3.03 -5.52
CA TYR A 37 -16.10 -3.34 -6.84
C TYR A 37 -15.12 -4.14 -7.74
N PHE A 38 -13.83 -3.83 -7.66
CA PHE A 38 -12.79 -4.55 -8.39
C PHE A 38 -12.25 -5.70 -7.55
N SER A 39 -12.72 -6.92 -7.81
CA SER A 39 -12.30 -8.12 -7.08
C SER A 39 -10.80 -8.40 -7.16
N PHE A 40 -10.13 -7.95 -8.23
CA PHE A 40 -8.68 -8.05 -8.39
C PHE A 40 -7.91 -7.06 -7.51
N SER A 41 -8.55 -5.99 -7.03
CA SER A 41 -7.93 -4.93 -6.24
C SER A 41 -7.70 -5.39 -4.81
N LYS A 42 -6.67 -6.23 -4.63
CA LYS A 42 -6.27 -6.80 -3.36
C LYS A 42 -4.81 -6.55 -3.04
N THR A 43 -4.52 -6.51 -1.74
CA THR A 43 -3.16 -6.48 -1.19
C THR A 43 -2.95 -7.70 -0.32
N GLN A 44 -1.96 -8.51 -0.66
CA GLN A 44 -1.58 -9.69 0.10
C GLN A 44 -0.30 -9.41 0.87
N CYS A 45 -0.35 -9.59 2.18
CA CYS A 45 0.81 -9.48 3.05
C CYS A 45 1.22 -10.85 3.57
N ALA A 46 2.52 -11.11 3.68
CA ALA A 46 3.04 -12.35 4.24
C ALA A 46 4.35 -12.09 4.99
N VAL A 47 4.58 -12.88 6.04
CA VAL A 47 5.87 -12.97 6.73
C VAL A 47 6.46 -14.33 6.41
N PHE A 48 7.73 -14.34 6.00
CA PHE A 48 8.48 -15.55 5.75
C PHE A 48 9.62 -15.69 6.75
N LYS A 49 9.89 -16.93 7.17
CA LYS A 49 11.08 -17.24 7.96
C LYS A 49 12.30 -17.33 7.04
N GLY A 50 13.40 -16.68 7.40
CA GLY A 50 14.60 -16.66 6.57
C GLY A 50 14.47 -15.68 5.41
N THR A 51 15.14 -16.00 4.30
CA THR A 51 15.29 -15.11 3.13
C THR A 51 14.55 -15.58 1.89
N ASP A 52 13.87 -16.73 1.97
CA ASP A 52 13.09 -17.34 0.90
C ASP A 52 11.60 -17.47 1.27
N ARG A 53 10.80 -18.02 0.37
CA ARG A 53 9.35 -18.20 0.58
C ARG A 53 8.97 -19.61 1.06
N ALA A 54 9.90 -20.38 1.60
CA ALA A 54 9.66 -21.78 1.95
C ALA A 54 8.74 -21.95 3.16
N VAL A 55 8.82 -21.05 4.15
CA VAL A 55 8.03 -21.12 5.39
C VAL A 55 7.36 -19.78 5.64
N PHE A 56 6.02 -19.74 5.60
CA PHE A 56 5.25 -18.57 5.98
C PHE A 56 4.88 -18.62 7.47
N LEU A 57 5.02 -17.50 8.17
CA LEU A 57 4.72 -17.33 9.59
C LEU A 57 3.36 -16.67 9.83
N ASP A 58 3.00 -15.71 8.97
CA ASP A 58 1.70 -15.04 8.94
C ASP A 58 1.36 -14.67 7.50
N LYS A 59 0.08 -14.63 7.17
CA LYS A 59 -0.44 -14.24 5.87
C LYS A 59 -1.80 -13.56 6.02
N ARG A 60 -1.97 -12.41 5.38
CA ARG A 60 -3.23 -11.67 5.33
C ARG A 60 -3.53 -11.17 3.93
N GLU A 61 -4.82 -11.05 3.64
CA GLU A 61 -5.33 -10.46 2.41
C GLU A 61 -6.28 -9.32 2.78
N PHE A 62 -6.06 -8.16 2.16
CA PHE A 62 -6.86 -6.96 2.35
C PHE A 62 -7.60 -6.63 1.06
N THR A 63 -8.88 -6.30 1.20
CA THR A 63 -9.80 -5.95 0.11
C THR A 63 -10.57 -4.68 0.47
N GLY A 64 -11.40 -4.18 -0.46
CA GLY A 64 -12.15 -2.94 -0.26
C GLY A 64 -11.38 -1.70 -0.70
N PRO A 65 -11.69 -0.51 -0.15
CA PRO A 65 -11.06 0.73 -0.57
C PRO A 65 -9.53 0.69 -0.50
N ILE A 66 -8.85 1.16 -1.53
CA ILE A 66 -7.37 1.06 -1.59
C ILE A 66 -6.66 1.77 -0.43
N TYR A 67 -7.26 2.82 0.14
CA TYR A 67 -6.66 3.54 1.27
C TYR A 67 -6.67 2.70 2.56
N THR A 68 -7.71 1.91 2.81
CA THR A 68 -7.75 1.00 3.96
C THR A 68 -6.74 -0.12 3.78
N GLN A 69 -6.66 -0.70 2.57
CA GLN A 69 -5.65 -1.71 2.25
C GLN A 69 -4.21 -1.20 2.50
N ILE A 70 -3.92 0.04 2.13
CA ILE A 70 -2.62 0.68 2.38
C ILE A 70 -2.35 0.80 3.88
N GLU A 71 -3.31 1.28 4.66
CA GLU A 71 -3.17 1.44 6.12
C GLU A 71 -2.97 0.09 6.81
N GLU A 72 -3.79 -0.90 6.48
CA GLU A 72 -3.71 -2.24 7.05
C GLU A 72 -2.40 -2.95 6.68
N ALA A 73 -1.91 -2.78 5.45
CA ALA A 73 -0.63 -3.32 5.03
C ALA A 73 0.55 -2.65 5.76
N VAL A 74 0.52 -1.33 5.98
CA VAL A 74 1.52 -0.63 6.79
C VAL A 74 1.52 -1.17 8.22
N ASP A 75 0.36 -1.30 8.84
CA ASP A 75 0.23 -1.82 10.20
C ASP A 75 0.64 -3.29 10.30
N PHE A 76 0.39 -4.08 9.26
CA PHE A 76 0.91 -5.44 9.17
C PHE A 76 2.44 -5.46 9.18
N VAL A 77 3.09 -4.64 8.36
CA VAL A 77 4.56 -4.56 8.33
C VAL A 77 5.11 -4.09 9.67
N LEU A 78 4.58 -3.00 10.24
CA LEU A 78 5.06 -2.44 11.51
C LEU A 78 4.96 -3.42 12.68
N ARG A 79 3.96 -4.31 12.68
CA ARG A 79 3.82 -5.37 13.69
C ARG A 79 4.81 -6.53 13.52
N ASN A 80 5.37 -6.69 12.33
CA ASN A 80 6.21 -7.84 11.96
C ASN A 80 7.68 -7.50 11.72
N ILE A 81 8.06 -6.22 11.71
CA ILE A 81 9.46 -5.77 11.67
C ILE A 81 10.00 -5.52 13.08
N ARG A 82 11.33 -5.53 13.22
CA ARG A 82 11.98 -5.34 14.52
C ARG A 82 11.82 -3.89 14.99
N LEU A 83 11.49 -3.74 16.27
CA LEU A 83 11.54 -2.48 17.00
C LEU A 83 12.80 -2.47 17.87
N GLY A 84 13.82 -1.74 17.42
CA GLY A 84 15.02 -1.51 18.22
C GLY A 84 14.77 -0.43 19.27
N ALA A 85 15.53 -0.46 20.36
CA ALA A 85 15.55 0.62 21.34
C ALA A 85 16.98 1.17 21.45
N THR A 86 17.14 2.48 21.27
CA THR A 86 18.38 3.18 21.59
C THR A 86 18.18 4.01 22.85
N ILE A 87 19.19 4.01 23.73
CA ILE A 87 19.21 4.87 24.92
C ILE A 87 20.01 6.11 24.56
N ASP A 88 19.35 7.27 24.63
CA ASP A 88 19.95 8.59 24.39
C ASP A 88 19.86 9.40 25.69
N GLY A 89 20.92 9.37 26.49
CA GLY A 89 20.92 9.89 27.86
C GLY A 89 19.97 9.10 28.78
N LEU A 90 18.98 9.78 29.36
CA LEU A 90 17.95 9.19 30.24
C LEU A 90 16.70 8.73 29.50
N VAL A 91 16.61 8.93 28.17
CA VAL A 91 15.39 8.68 27.40
C VAL A 91 15.60 7.49 26.46
N ARG A 92 14.75 6.46 26.61
CA ARG A 92 14.64 5.34 25.68
C ARG A 92 13.87 5.80 24.44
N LYS A 93 14.47 5.69 23.26
CA LYS A 93 13.81 5.93 21.97
C LYS A 93 13.62 4.60 21.26
N GLU A 94 12.37 4.23 21.04
CA GLU A 94 12.02 3.08 20.22
C GLU A 94 12.05 3.48 18.74
N LYS A 95 12.72 2.68 17.91
CA LYS A 95 12.91 2.95 16.49
C LYS A 95 12.79 1.65 15.70
N TYR A 96 11.86 1.63 14.76
CA TYR A 96 11.72 0.54 13.80
C TYR A 96 12.98 0.42 12.94
N GLU A 97 13.33 -0.82 12.56
CA GLU A 97 14.45 -1.08 11.65
C GLU A 97 14.25 -0.43 10.27
N LEU A 98 13.00 -0.30 9.81
CA LEU A 98 12.62 0.46 8.63
C LEU A 98 11.77 1.68 9.02
N PRO A 99 12.04 2.89 8.46
CA PRO A 99 11.23 4.07 8.76
C PRO A 99 9.77 3.87 8.35
N PRO A 100 8.77 4.11 9.23
CA PRO A 100 7.35 3.95 8.89
C PRO A 100 6.92 4.77 7.65
N LYS A 101 7.50 5.97 7.48
CA LYS A 101 7.27 6.82 6.31
C LYS A 101 7.75 6.16 5.01
N ALA A 102 8.87 5.44 5.04
CA ALA A 102 9.41 4.75 3.87
C ALA A 102 8.52 3.57 3.48
N ILE A 103 8.10 2.76 4.47
CA ILE A 103 7.15 1.65 4.29
C ILE A 103 5.86 2.16 3.63
N ARG A 104 5.24 3.19 4.23
CA ARG A 104 4.02 3.79 3.69
C ARG A 104 4.20 4.28 2.26
N LYS A 105 5.32 4.94 1.95
CA LYS A 105 5.58 5.45 0.59
C LYS A 105 5.77 4.32 -0.43
N MET A 106 6.47 3.24 -0.07
CA MET A 106 6.65 2.08 -0.94
C MET A 106 5.30 1.41 -1.26
N ILE A 107 4.45 1.19 -0.26
CA ILE A 107 3.13 0.58 -0.45
C ILE A 107 2.20 1.48 -1.27
N ILE A 108 2.21 2.80 -1.02
CA ILE A 108 1.47 3.78 -1.84
C ILE A 108 1.93 3.73 -3.29
N ASN A 109 3.25 3.73 -3.53
CA ASN A 109 3.79 3.69 -4.89
C ASN A 109 3.34 2.42 -5.63
N ALA A 110 3.32 1.27 -4.96
CA ALA A 110 2.83 0.02 -5.55
C ALA A 110 1.36 0.10 -5.98
N HIS A 111 0.50 0.77 -5.19
CA HIS A 111 -0.90 1.00 -5.55
C HIS A 111 -1.06 2.01 -6.69
N CYS A 112 -0.33 3.13 -6.65
CA CYS A 112 -0.43 4.18 -7.67
C CYS A 112 0.05 3.74 -9.05
N HIS A 113 1.03 2.83 -9.12
CA HIS A 113 1.65 2.39 -10.37
C HIS A 113 1.21 0.99 -10.82
N ARG A 114 0.23 0.39 -10.13
CA ARG A 114 -0.30 -0.93 -10.46
C ARG A 114 -0.85 -0.96 -11.89
N ASN A 115 -0.52 -2.02 -12.64
CA ASN A 115 -1.23 -2.36 -13.85
C ASN A 115 -2.64 -2.88 -13.52
N LEU A 116 -3.67 -2.12 -13.88
CA LEU A 116 -5.08 -2.48 -13.62
C LEU A 116 -5.63 -3.55 -14.57
N LEU A 117 -4.89 -3.93 -15.61
CA LEU A 117 -5.22 -5.05 -16.50
C LEU A 117 -4.68 -6.39 -15.97
N ASP A 118 -3.86 -6.35 -14.92
CA ASP A 118 -3.27 -7.53 -14.29
C ASP A 118 -4.04 -7.86 -13.00
N GLU A 119 -4.64 -9.05 -13.00
CA GLU A 119 -5.47 -9.54 -11.90
C GLU A 119 -4.66 -10.00 -10.67
N SER A 120 -3.32 -10.07 -10.78
CA SER A 120 -2.46 -10.38 -9.63
C SER A 120 -2.55 -9.31 -8.55
N CYS A 121 -2.27 -9.68 -7.30
CA CYS A 121 -2.36 -8.77 -6.16
C CYS A 121 -1.05 -7.99 -5.95
N ILE A 122 -1.15 -6.86 -5.26
CA ILE A 122 0.03 -6.25 -4.66
C ILE A 122 0.52 -7.18 -3.55
N GLN A 123 1.80 -7.51 -3.55
CA GLN A 123 2.40 -8.38 -2.55
C GLN A 123 3.33 -7.58 -1.64
N VAL A 124 3.14 -7.71 -0.34
CA VAL A 124 4.01 -7.13 0.70
C VAL A 124 4.59 -8.29 1.50
N ALA A 125 5.88 -8.58 1.30
CA ALA A 125 6.55 -9.72 1.91
C ALA A 125 7.63 -9.26 2.87
N VAL A 126 7.50 -9.66 4.14
CA VAL A 126 8.50 -9.43 5.19
C VAL A 126 9.36 -10.68 5.31
N TYR A 127 10.67 -10.50 5.24
CA TYR A 127 11.69 -11.54 5.45
C TYR A 127 12.57 -11.13 6.64
N ASP A 128 13.46 -12.02 7.06
CA ASP A 128 14.38 -11.75 8.18
C ASP A 128 15.35 -10.59 7.90
N ASP A 129 15.62 -10.29 6.63
CA ASP A 129 16.63 -9.32 6.18
C ASP A 129 16.08 -8.15 5.35
N ARG A 130 14.82 -8.22 4.89
CA ARG A 130 14.25 -7.20 4.00
C ARG A 130 12.73 -7.17 4.00
N LEU A 131 12.20 -6.07 3.47
CA LEU A 131 10.82 -5.91 3.06
C LEU A 131 10.77 -5.84 1.53
N GLU A 132 9.98 -6.70 0.89
CA GLU A 132 9.67 -6.63 -0.53
C GLU A 132 8.24 -6.10 -0.74
N VAL A 133 8.08 -5.15 -1.65
CA VAL A 133 6.76 -4.69 -2.11
C VAL A 133 6.72 -4.84 -3.63
N THR A 134 5.87 -5.74 -4.11
CA THR A 134 5.71 -6.05 -5.53
C THR A 134 4.34 -5.58 -6.00
N SER A 135 4.31 -4.77 -7.06
CA SER A 135 3.08 -4.39 -7.75
C SER A 135 2.89 -5.20 -9.03
N PRO A 136 1.64 -5.54 -9.39
CA PRO A 136 1.30 -6.07 -10.72
C PRO A 136 1.74 -5.12 -11.84
N GLY A 137 2.31 -5.69 -12.91
CA GLY A 137 2.93 -4.94 -14.01
C GLY A 137 4.43 -4.69 -13.85
N GLY A 138 5.13 -4.63 -14.99
CA GLY A 138 6.55 -4.30 -15.06
C GLY A 138 6.83 -2.80 -14.95
N LEU A 139 8.10 -2.41 -15.02
CA LEU A 139 8.51 -1.00 -15.06
C LEU A 139 7.84 -0.26 -16.23
N TYR A 140 7.28 0.92 -15.95
CA TYR A 140 6.63 1.78 -16.95
C TYR A 140 7.67 2.28 -17.98
N ASN A 141 7.35 2.14 -19.28
CA ASN A 141 8.04 2.71 -20.46
C ASN A 141 9.48 3.22 -20.26
N GLY A 142 10.46 2.31 -20.32
CA GLY A 142 11.87 2.67 -20.53
C GLY A 142 12.72 2.91 -19.27
N LEU A 143 12.16 2.72 -18.08
CA LEU A 143 12.96 2.69 -16.85
C LEU A 143 13.77 1.39 -16.78
N THR A 144 15.09 1.49 -16.73
CA THR A 144 16.00 0.38 -16.44
C THR A 144 16.53 0.47 -15.02
N TYR A 145 16.76 -0.67 -14.39
CA TYR A 145 17.46 -0.75 -13.11
C TYR A 145 18.86 -0.15 -13.28
N ARG A 146 19.09 1.02 -12.69
CA ARG A 146 20.45 1.55 -12.54
C ARG A 146 21.08 0.83 -11.35
N LYS A 147 21.97 -0.12 -11.62
CA LYS A 147 22.85 -0.66 -10.58
C LYS A 147 23.76 0.49 -10.10
N SER A 148 23.68 0.82 -8.82
CA SER A 148 24.67 1.64 -8.10
C SER A 148 25.88 0.80 -7.75
#